data_AF-A0A7J9VNC7-F1
#
_entry.id   AF-A0A7J9VNC7-F1
#
_cell.length_a   1.000
_cell.length_b   1.000
_cell.length_c   1.000
_cell.angle_alpha   90.00
_cell.angle_beta   90.00
_cell.angle_gamma   90.00
#
_symmetry.space_group_name_H-M   'P 1'
#
loop_
_entity.id
_entity.type
_entity.pdbx_description
1 polymer ?
#
loop_
_entity_poly.entity_id
_entity_poly.type
_entity_poly.pdbx_seq_one_letter_code
_entity_poly.pdbx_strand_id
1 'polypeptide(L)' 'MSLLSPGVTNTPGFGPCIRDDELRARSERNKKRNSLDPRAVAEQVCYLLSLEPELCVDELVVQPNPAWKA' A
#
# COMPACT_ATOMS: atom_id res chain seq x y z
N MET A 1 -4.37 -12.36 -15.87
CA MET A 1 -4.04 -10.93 -15.65
C MET A 1 -3.98 -10.78 -14.14
N SER A 2 -2.80 -10.62 -13.56
CA SER A 2 -2.62 -10.59 -12.10
C SER A 2 -3.16 -9.29 -11.52
N LEU A 3 -4.03 -9.39 -10.51
CA LEU A 3 -4.56 -8.23 -9.81
C LEU A 3 -3.68 -7.92 -8.59
N LEU A 4 -3.14 -6.69 -8.53
CA LEU A 4 -2.49 -6.19 -7.32
C LEU A 4 -3.45 -5.29 -6.56
N SER A 5 -3.77 -5.69 -5.33
CA SER A 5 -4.69 -4.98 -4.44
C SER A 5 -3.91 -4.45 -3.23
N PRO A 6 -3.24 -3.28 -3.33
CA PRO A 6 -2.53 -2.70 -2.20
C PRO A 6 -3.52 -2.17 -1.16
N GLY A 7 -3.22 -2.37 0.12
CA GLY A 7 -3.87 -1.68 1.22
C GLY A 7 -3.58 -0.18 1.22
N VAL A 8 -3.92 0.49 2.32
CA VAL A 8 -3.68 1.94 2.48
C VAL A 8 -2.20 2.24 2.19
N THR A 9 -1.93 3.04 1.17
CA THR A 9 -0.58 3.37 0.70
C THR A 9 -0.34 4.87 0.82
N ASN A 10 0.78 5.27 1.39
CA ASN A 10 1.09 6.68 1.66
C ASN A 10 1.67 7.39 0.42
N THR A 11 0.84 7.60 -0.59
CA THR A 11 1.21 8.30 -1.82
C THR A 11 1.18 9.84 -1.68
N PRO A 12 1.89 10.59 -2.55
CA PRO A 12 1.68 12.02 -2.66
C PRO A 12 0.21 12.34 -2.92
N GLY A 13 -0.39 13.24 -2.13
CA GLY A 13 -1.83 13.52 -2.22
C GLY A 13 -2.72 12.55 -1.43
N PHE A 14 -2.17 11.82 -0.45
CA PHE A 14 -2.95 11.11 0.55
C PHE A 14 -3.62 12.09 1.53
N GLY A 15 -4.89 11.87 1.89
CA GLY A 15 -5.64 12.70 2.85
C GLY A 15 -6.44 13.94 2.35
N PRO A 16 -6.23 14.57 1.17
CA PRO A 16 -6.93 15.79 0.78
C PRO A 16 -8.41 15.56 0.46
N CYS A 17 -8.81 14.32 0.14
CA CYS A 17 -10.21 13.95 -0.06
C CYS A 17 -10.99 13.76 1.25
N ILE A 18 -10.31 13.80 2.40
CA ILE A 18 -10.94 13.76 3.71
C ILE A 18 -11.44 15.17 4.02
N ARG A 19 -12.77 15.34 3.96
CA ARG A 19 -13.45 16.63 4.18
C ARG A 19 -13.44 17.09 5.63
N ASP A 20 -13.25 16.15 6.57
CA ASP A 20 -13.14 16.41 8.00
C ASP A 20 -11.68 16.76 8.35
N ASP A 21 -11.47 17.97 8.86
CA ASP A 21 -10.13 18.48 9.16
C ASP A 21 -9.42 17.72 10.28
N GLU A 22 -10.15 17.27 11.31
CA GLU A 22 -9.58 16.52 12.42
C GLU A 22 -9.19 15.11 11.97
N LEU A 23 -10.05 14.48 11.19
CA LEU A 23 -9.86 13.16 10.63
C LEU A 23 -8.71 13.17 9.61
N ARG A 24 -8.61 14.23 8.79
CA ARG A 24 -7.47 14.48 7.90
C ARG A 24 -6.17 14.62 8.68
N ALA A 25 -6.14 15.47 9.71
CA ALA A 25 -4.95 15.67 10.54
C ALA A 25 -4.52 14.37 11.25
N ARG A 26 -5.49 13.59 11.74
CA ARG A 26 -5.22 12.28 12.34
C ARG A 26 -4.69 11.27 11.31
N SER A 27 -5.23 11.25 10.11
CA SER A 27 -4.75 10.38 9.02
C SER A 27 -3.32 10.75 8.64
N GLU A 28 -3.04 12.05 8.47
CA GLU A 28 -1.71 12.58 8.16
C GLU A 28 -0.67 12.22 9.23
N ARG A 29 -1.01 12.34 10.52
CA ARG A 29 -0.12 11.93 11.62
C ARG A 29 0.19 10.44 11.61
N ASN A 30 -0.77 9.61 11.23
CA ASN A 30 -0.65 8.15 11.33
C ASN A 30 -0.22 7.48 10.02
N LYS A 31 -0.10 8.21 8.91
CA LYS A 31 0.19 7.63 7.59
C LYS A 31 1.51 6.85 7.52
N LYS A 32 2.52 7.24 8.30
CA LYS A 32 3.78 6.47 8.38
C LYS A 32 3.65 5.16 9.14
N ARG A 33 2.65 5.04 10.02
CA ARG A 33 2.45 3.87 10.89
C ARG A 33 1.43 2.89 10.33
N ASN A 34 0.41 3.42 9.67
CA ASN A 34 -0.77 2.64 9.27
C ASN A 34 -0.89 2.46 7.76
N SER A 35 0.07 2.94 6.98
CA SER A 35 0.06 2.84 5.53
C SER A 35 1.35 2.23 5.01
N LEU A 36 1.27 1.59 3.85
CA LEU A 36 2.42 1.06 3.12
C LEU A 36 3.26 2.21 2.53
N ASP A 37 4.58 1.97 2.47
CA ASP A 37 5.47 2.76 1.63
C ASP A 37 5.15 2.45 0.15
N PRO A 38 4.91 3.47 -0.70
CA PRO A 38 4.75 3.26 -2.14
C PRO A 38 5.87 2.44 -2.80
N ARG A 39 7.11 2.54 -2.30
CA ARG A 39 8.25 1.75 -2.79
C ARG A 39 8.05 0.26 -2.54
N ALA A 40 7.55 -0.12 -1.36
CA ALA A 40 7.27 -1.52 -1.03
C ALA A 40 6.21 -2.11 -1.97
N VAL A 41 5.19 -1.33 -2.35
CA VAL A 41 4.18 -1.76 -3.35
C VAL A 41 4.82 -1.92 -4.73
N ALA A 42 5.68 -0.97 -5.15
CA ALA A 42 6.38 -1.04 -6.43
C ALA A 42 7.31 -2.26 -6.53
N GLU A 43 7.99 -2.62 -5.45
CA GLU A 43 8.82 -3.85 -5.39
C GLU A 43 8.00 -5.10 -5.64
N GLN A 44 6.76 -5.18 -5.10
CA GLN A 44 5.88 -6.31 -5.39
C GLN A 44 5.42 -6.35 -6.85
N VAL A 45 5.17 -5.20 -7.46
CA VAL A 45 4.89 -5.11 -8.91
C VAL A 45 6.07 -5.66 -9.71
N CYS A 46 7.29 -5.20 -9.41
CA CYS A 46 8.50 -5.66 -10.09
C CYS A 46 8.71 -7.17 -9.92
N TYR A 47 8.47 -7.69 -8.72
CA TYR A 47 8.52 -9.13 -8.45
C TYR A 47 7.55 -9.90 -9.35
N LEU A 48 6.27 -9.51 -9.39
CA LEU A 48 5.27 -10.15 -10.24
C LEU A 48 5.64 -10.11 -11.73
N LEU A 49 6.23 -9.02 -12.20
CA LEU A 49 6.69 -8.88 -13.60
C LEU A 49 7.95 -9.70 -13.90
N SER A 50 8.72 -10.08 -12.87
CA SER A 50 9.94 -10.89 -13.00
C SER A 50 9.70 -12.40 -12.96
N LEU A 51 8.47 -12.84 -12.68
CA LEU A 51 8.11 -14.25 -12.64
C LEU A 51 8.25 -14.90 -14.02
N GLU A 52 8.50 -16.21 -14.02
CA GLU A 52 8.52 -16.99 -15.25
C GLU A 52 7.17 -16.90 -15.97
N PRO A 53 7.11 -16.90 -17.32
CA PRO A 53 5.87 -16.71 -18.07
C PRO A 53 4.76 -17.73 -17.77
N GLU A 54 5.14 -18.91 -17.30
CA GLU A 54 4.23 -20.00 -16.88
C GLU A 54 3.63 -19.80 -15.48
N LEU A 55 4.18 -18.88 -14.69
CA LEU A 55 3.69 -18.56 -13.35
C LEU A 55 2.72 -17.38 -13.43
N CYS A 56 1.44 -17.64 -13.16
CA CYS A 56 0.42 -16.62 -13.00
C CYS A 56 0.02 -16.54 -11.53
N VAL A 57 0.23 -15.39 -10.91
CA VAL A 57 -0.36 -15.06 -9.61
C VAL A 57 -1.72 -14.45 -9.87
N ASP A 58 -2.81 -15.09 -9.43
CA ASP A 58 -4.16 -14.56 -9.69
C ASP A 58 -4.41 -13.25 -8.92
N GLU A 59 -4.01 -13.20 -7.65
CA GLU A 59 -4.12 -12.02 -6.79
C GLU A 59 -2.96 -11.94 -5.80
N LEU A 60 -2.45 -10.71 -5.60
CA LEU A 60 -1.53 -10.38 -4.52
C LEU A 60 -2.14 -9.28 -3.64
N VAL A 61 -2.32 -9.60 -2.36
CA VAL A 61 -2.82 -8.66 -1.34
C VAL A 61 -1.67 -8.25 -0.43
N VAL A 62 -1.40 -6.94 -0.36
CA VAL A 62 -0.35 -6.37 0.49
C VAL A 62 -0.99 -5.46 1.51
N GLN A 63 -0.73 -5.70 2.80
CA GLN A 63 -1.32 -4.92 3.89
C GLN A 63 -0.26 -4.49 4.90
N PRO A 64 -0.38 -3.29 5.49
CA PRO A 64 0.50 -2.88 6.58
C PRO A 64 0.27 -3.79 7.77
N ASN A 65 1.34 -4.38 8.32
CA ASN A 65 1.25 -5.28 9.47
C ASN A 65 1.24 -4.47 10.79
N PRO A 66 0.11 -4.41 11.52
CA PRO A 66 0.01 -3.65 12.77
C PRO A 66 0.81 -4.26 13.93
N ALA A 67 1.29 -5.51 13.80
CA ALA A 67 2.06 -6.22 14.82
C ALA A 67 3.56 -5.88 14.80
N TRP A 68 4.08 -5.24 13.75
CA TRP A 68 5.48 -4.82 13.67
C TRP A 68 5.66 -3.47 14.36
N LYS A 69 5.67 -3.47 15.70
CA LYS A 69 6.19 -2.37 16.51
C LYS A 69 7.63 -2.71 16.86
N ALA A 70 8.58 -2.24 16.05
CA ALA A 70 9.99 -2.15 16.40
C ALA A 70 10.33 -0.69 16.70
#